data_AF-A0A7S2RX17-F1
#
_entry.id   AF-A0A7S2RX17-F1
#
_cell.length_a   1.000
_cell.length_b   1.000
_cell.length_c   1.000
_cell.angle_alpha   90.00
_cell.angle_beta   90.00
_cell.angle_gamma   90.00
#
_symmetry.space_group_name_H-M   'P 1'
#
loop_
_entity.id
_entity.type
_entity.pdbx_description
1 polymer ?
#
loop_
_entity_poly.entity_id
_entity_poly.type
_entity_poly.pdbx_seq_one_letter_code
_entity_poly.pdbx_strand_id
1 'polypeptide(L)'
;LRSGDGGGLLEGYLQKPSREELAARGAVDPATGHILVDSGVVAFGPAATQVLLTLTSAPEAPLAPVLTGDLRLELYSDMLLAVGRVGGFVSKQAYLDAMFHANGGASGTPETPETALQATARGALWEALQPLAFSVVAAEDHRSAAFAHLGTTAEQMAMLQRRFPAFADHFHLHPRVLCWVSRGLEVAEDAVMMNALVTDGVAHTHDAAIICSGAVVEHCVLPQDVFIASGAMVSGVRSLQVPDPEAWARAFSEPPASPWPSRLANLSLVVPDGKCLQEVAVRPPQDQGAPADAGGEPWLVRLVIAVEDRVKDKYPSPSAGLCGVSWTALFQQTGLTPEDIWASGEAQDL
;
A
#
# COMPACT_ATOMS: atom_id res chain seq x y z
N LEU A 1 -15.67 -20.85 12.20
CA LEU A 1 -15.93 -20.43 13.60
C LEU A 1 -16.89 -21.43 14.21
N ARG A 2 -16.71 -21.83 15.47
CA ARG A 2 -17.81 -22.45 16.25
C ARG A 2 -18.61 -21.33 16.91
N SER A 3 -19.91 -21.27 16.64
CA SER A 3 -20.78 -20.20 17.13
C SER A 3 -21.20 -20.41 18.59
N GLY A 4 -21.11 -19.33 19.36
CA GLY A 4 -21.79 -19.13 20.65
C GLY A 4 -21.84 -17.63 20.94
N ASP A 5 -23.04 -17.05 20.99
CA ASP A 5 -23.34 -15.70 21.49
C ASP A 5 -22.33 -14.57 21.13
N GLY A 6 -22.24 -14.20 19.84
CA GLY A 6 -21.54 -12.99 19.39
C GLY A 6 -20.00 -13.08 19.29
N GLY A 7 -19.41 -14.21 19.68
CA GLY A 7 -17.99 -14.50 19.50
C GLY A 7 -17.76 -15.95 19.05
N GLY A 8 -16.61 -16.22 18.46
CA GLY A 8 -16.25 -17.58 18.06
C GLY A 8 -14.77 -17.83 18.22
N LEU A 9 -14.39 -19.08 18.51
CA LEU A 9 -12.99 -19.48 18.41
C LEU A 9 -12.62 -19.69 16.94
N LEU A 10 -11.48 -19.13 16.53
CA LEU A 10 -10.90 -19.36 15.21
C LEU A 10 -10.42 -20.81 15.11
N GLU A 11 -11.00 -21.56 14.17
CA GLU A 11 -10.57 -22.94 13.89
C GLU A 11 -9.37 -22.96 12.96
N GLY A 12 -9.40 -22.13 11.90
CA GLY A 12 -8.30 -21.95 10.96
C GLY A 12 -8.47 -20.65 10.16
N TYR A 13 -7.38 -20.25 9.50
CA TYR A 13 -7.28 -19.06 8.65
C TYR A 13 -6.85 -19.48 7.24
N LEU A 14 -7.39 -18.82 6.22
CA LEU A 14 -7.07 -19.07 4.82
C LEU A 14 -6.57 -17.77 4.19
N GLN A 15 -5.41 -17.81 3.53
CA GLN A 15 -4.84 -16.65 2.86
C GLN A 15 -5.11 -16.73 1.36
N LYS A 16 -5.88 -15.76 0.83
CA LYS A 16 -6.27 -15.68 -0.59
C LYS A 16 -6.86 -16.99 -1.17
N PRO A 17 -7.77 -17.70 -0.46
CA PRO A 17 -8.32 -18.95 -0.95
C PRO A 17 -9.21 -18.73 -2.18
N SER A 18 -9.34 -19.75 -3.02
CA SER A 18 -10.37 -19.75 -4.07
C SER A 18 -11.77 -19.91 -3.46
N ARG A 19 -12.80 -19.61 -4.25
CA ARG A 19 -14.19 -19.82 -3.81
C ARG A 19 -14.48 -21.29 -3.53
N GLU A 20 -13.95 -22.18 -4.35
CA GLU A 20 -14.07 -23.62 -4.18
C GLU A 20 -13.40 -24.07 -2.88
N GLU A 21 -12.22 -23.53 -2.56
CA GLU A 21 -11.51 -23.83 -1.33
C GLU A 21 -12.28 -23.34 -0.09
N LEU A 22 -12.79 -22.11 -0.12
CA LEU A 22 -13.64 -21.57 0.96
C LEU A 22 -14.85 -22.48 1.23
N ALA A 23 -15.54 -22.92 0.17
CA ALA A 23 -16.67 -23.82 0.29
C ALA A 23 -16.26 -25.20 0.84
N ALA A 24 -15.18 -25.78 0.33
CA ALA A 24 -14.68 -27.08 0.76
C ALA A 24 -14.24 -27.09 2.23
N ARG A 25 -13.78 -25.94 2.75
CA ARG A 25 -13.38 -25.76 4.15
C ARG A 25 -14.53 -25.35 5.08
N GLY A 26 -15.76 -25.22 4.56
CA GLY A 26 -16.91 -24.77 5.35
C GLY A 26 -16.79 -23.33 5.83
N ALA A 27 -16.00 -22.50 5.14
CA ALA A 27 -15.80 -21.08 5.47
C ALA A 27 -16.89 -20.17 4.88
N VAL A 28 -17.82 -20.74 4.12
CA VAL A 28 -18.98 -20.05 3.55
C VAL A 28 -20.21 -20.38 4.38
N ASP A 29 -20.90 -19.35 4.89
CA ASP A 29 -22.19 -19.51 5.54
C ASP A 29 -23.19 -20.13 4.54
N PRO A 30 -23.76 -21.31 4.81
CA PRO A 30 -24.63 -22.00 3.86
C PRO A 30 -25.98 -21.32 3.66
N ALA A 31 -26.45 -20.49 4.61
CA ALA A 31 -27.73 -19.78 4.52
C ALA A 31 -27.60 -18.47 3.76
N THR A 32 -26.50 -17.73 3.96
CA THR A 32 -26.30 -16.39 3.40
C THR A 32 -25.31 -16.36 2.23
N GLY A 33 -24.46 -17.38 2.11
CA GLY A 33 -23.33 -17.38 1.18
C GLY A 33 -22.18 -16.45 1.60
N HIS A 34 -22.26 -15.84 2.78
CA HIS A 34 -21.25 -14.90 3.26
C HIS A 34 -20.00 -15.60 3.76
N ILE A 35 -18.89 -14.86 3.76
CA ILE A 35 -17.62 -15.26 4.35
C ILE A 35 -17.19 -14.24 5.39
N LEU A 36 -16.36 -14.65 6.34
CA LEU A 36 -15.71 -13.74 7.27
C LEU A 36 -14.37 -13.34 6.69
N VAL A 37 -14.20 -12.04 6.48
CA VAL A 37 -12.92 -11.44 6.08
C VAL A 37 -12.34 -10.79 7.31
N ASP A 38 -11.07 -11.08 7.55
CA ASP A 38 -10.33 -10.44 8.63
C ASP A 38 -10.14 -8.94 8.36
N SER A 39 -10.18 -8.13 9.42
CA SER A 39 -10.16 -6.67 9.30
C SER A 39 -8.76 -6.05 9.24
N GLY A 40 -7.70 -6.85 9.38
CA GLY A 40 -6.34 -6.34 9.56
C GLY A 40 -6.04 -5.89 11.00
N VAL A 41 -6.97 -6.06 11.93
CA VAL A 41 -6.82 -5.63 13.34
C VAL A 41 -6.91 -6.83 14.28
N VAL A 42 -5.83 -7.08 15.01
CA VAL A 42 -5.75 -8.13 16.03
C VAL A 42 -5.36 -7.50 17.36
N ALA A 43 -6.12 -7.85 18.40
CA ALA A 43 -5.79 -7.48 19.78
C ALA A 43 -5.09 -8.65 20.49
N PHE A 44 -3.94 -8.36 21.11
CA PHE A 44 -3.21 -9.33 21.91
C PHE A 44 -3.50 -9.12 23.39
N GLY A 45 -3.94 -10.18 24.06
CA GLY A 45 -4.01 -10.20 25.51
C GLY A 45 -2.60 -10.26 26.13
N PRO A 46 -2.45 -9.95 27.43
CA PRO A 46 -1.14 -9.86 28.09
C PRO A 46 -0.25 -11.11 27.90
N ALA A 47 -0.85 -12.31 27.93
CA ALA A 47 -0.11 -13.56 27.74
C ALA A 47 0.48 -13.67 26.32
N ALA A 48 -0.31 -13.36 25.29
CA ALA A 48 0.14 -13.38 23.90
C ALA A 48 1.21 -12.31 23.65
N THR A 49 1.01 -11.10 24.21
CA THR A 49 2.01 -10.02 24.15
C THR A 49 3.33 -10.44 24.77
N GLN A 50 3.31 -11.05 25.97
CA GLN A 50 4.54 -11.48 26.65
C GLN A 50 5.31 -12.53 25.84
N VAL A 51 4.60 -13.47 25.21
CA VAL A 51 5.19 -14.47 24.33
C VAL A 51 5.88 -13.80 23.13
N LEU A 52 5.19 -12.87 22.45
CA LEU A 52 5.76 -12.15 21.32
C LEU A 52 6.98 -11.30 21.69
N LEU A 53 6.92 -10.61 22.84
CA LEU A 53 8.06 -9.85 23.35
C LEU A 53 9.28 -10.75 23.60
N THR A 54 9.06 -11.96 24.11
CA THR A 54 10.15 -12.92 24.39
C THR A 54 10.83 -13.39 23.11
N LEU A 55 10.11 -13.50 21.99
CA LEU A 55 10.68 -13.84 20.69
C LEU A 55 11.59 -12.74 20.12
N THR A 56 11.56 -11.55 20.69
CA THR A 56 12.31 -10.36 20.25
C THR A 56 13.26 -9.79 21.31
N SER A 57 13.21 -10.26 22.56
CA SER A 57 13.80 -9.56 23.70
C SER A 57 15.32 -9.63 23.80
N ALA A 58 15.98 -10.50 23.03
CA ALA A 58 17.42 -10.69 23.06
C ALA A 58 17.97 -10.79 21.63
N PRO A 59 19.25 -10.42 21.38
CA PRO A 59 19.85 -10.49 20.05
C PRO A 59 19.82 -11.89 19.40
N GLU A 60 19.88 -12.93 20.21
CA GLU A 60 19.78 -14.34 19.80
C GLU A 60 18.34 -14.83 19.63
N ALA A 61 17.35 -14.00 19.94
CA ALA A 61 15.96 -14.39 19.85
C ALA A 61 15.55 -14.60 18.39
N PRO A 62 14.68 -15.59 18.08
CA PRO A 62 14.38 -15.97 16.69
C PRO A 62 13.81 -14.85 15.81
N LEU A 63 13.19 -13.83 16.41
CA LEU A 63 12.63 -12.67 15.70
C LEU A 63 13.46 -11.39 15.86
N ALA A 64 14.61 -11.43 16.54
CA ALA A 64 15.48 -10.25 16.65
C ALA A 64 15.90 -9.67 15.28
N PRO A 65 16.20 -10.48 14.24
CA PRO A 65 16.49 -9.98 12.90
C PRO A 65 15.34 -9.22 12.23
N VAL A 66 14.09 -9.43 12.68
CA VAL A 66 12.94 -8.66 12.19
C VAL A 66 13.03 -7.21 12.65
N LEU A 67 13.50 -6.99 13.89
CA LEU A 67 13.63 -5.64 14.46
C LEU A 67 14.77 -4.84 13.85
N THR A 68 15.81 -5.52 13.37
CA THR A 68 16.95 -4.88 12.68
C THR A 68 16.69 -4.66 11.19
N GLY A 69 15.63 -5.28 10.64
CA GLY A 69 15.32 -5.24 9.21
C GLY A 69 16.11 -6.25 8.37
N ASP A 70 16.90 -7.11 9.01
CA ASP A 70 17.66 -8.19 8.36
C ASP A 70 16.77 -9.36 7.93
N LEU A 71 15.54 -9.41 8.45
CA LEU A 71 14.55 -10.42 8.11
C LEU A 71 13.19 -9.78 7.82
N ARG A 72 12.68 -9.97 6.61
CA ARG A 72 11.31 -9.59 6.25
C ARG A 72 10.34 -10.72 6.59
N LEU A 73 9.40 -10.46 7.49
CA LEU A 73 8.23 -11.30 7.75
C LEU A 73 6.96 -10.50 7.50
N GLU A 74 5.94 -11.12 6.93
CA GLU A 74 4.60 -10.53 6.81
C GLU A 74 3.86 -10.82 8.12
N LEU A 75 4.36 -10.20 9.20
CA LEU A 75 4.07 -10.56 10.59
C LEU A 75 2.58 -10.81 10.85
N TYR A 76 1.71 -9.97 10.31
CA TYR A 76 0.27 -10.14 10.44
C TYR A 76 -0.25 -11.48 9.90
N SER A 77 0.11 -11.82 8.66
CA SER A 77 -0.34 -13.06 8.02
C SER A 77 0.36 -14.28 8.62
N ASP A 78 1.67 -14.17 8.89
CA ASP A 78 2.46 -15.23 9.55
C ASP A 78 1.84 -15.57 10.93
N MET A 79 1.44 -14.56 11.70
CA MET A 79 0.78 -14.75 12.99
C MET A 79 -0.60 -15.38 12.88
N LEU A 80 -1.45 -14.90 11.96
CA LEU A 80 -2.80 -15.46 11.79
C LEU A 80 -2.77 -16.91 11.28
N LEU A 81 -1.80 -17.26 10.43
CA LEU A 81 -1.61 -18.63 9.96
C LEU A 81 -1.03 -19.56 11.05
N ALA A 82 -0.23 -19.00 11.96
CA ALA A 82 0.28 -19.71 13.14
C ALA A 82 -0.80 -19.97 14.20
N VAL A 83 -1.86 -19.17 14.21
CA VAL A 83 -2.90 -19.20 15.23
C VAL A 83 -4.10 -20.05 14.77
N GLY A 84 -4.41 -21.12 15.50
CA GLY A 84 -5.60 -21.94 15.26
C GLY A 84 -5.50 -23.32 15.91
N ARG A 85 -6.58 -23.76 16.58
CA ARG A 85 -6.57 -25.02 17.35
C ARG A 85 -7.04 -26.25 16.58
N VAL A 86 -7.82 -26.10 15.50
CA VAL A 86 -8.58 -27.23 14.91
C VAL A 86 -8.54 -27.28 13.37
N GLY A 87 -7.85 -26.34 12.72
CA GLY A 87 -7.80 -26.23 11.25
C GLY A 87 -6.70 -25.32 10.69
N GLY A 88 -5.99 -24.56 11.54
CA GLY A 88 -4.63 -24.11 11.21
C GLY A 88 -3.71 -25.32 11.01
N PHE A 89 -2.63 -25.15 10.26
CA PHE A 89 -1.75 -26.25 9.85
C PHE A 89 -1.53 -27.28 10.96
N VAL A 90 -1.91 -28.53 10.67
CA VAL A 90 -1.92 -29.63 11.64
C VAL A 90 -0.52 -29.91 12.20
N SER A 91 0.52 -29.42 11.51
CA SER A 91 1.91 -29.48 11.96
C SER A 91 2.66 -28.19 11.61
N LYS A 92 3.71 -27.92 12.39
CA LYS A 92 4.73 -26.90 12.09
C LYS A 92 5.26 -27.04 10.66
N GLN A 93 5.47 -28.26 10.17
CA GLN A 93 5.98 -28.49 8.83
C GLN A 93 4.99 -28.04 7.76
N ALA A 94 3.70 -28.39 7.88
CA ALA A 94 2.71 -27.96 6.91
C ALA A 94 2.56 -26.43 6.86
N TYR A 95 2.73 -25.76 8.01
CA TYR A 95 2.78 -24.30 8.07
C TYR A 95 3.98 -23.73 7.32
N LEU A 96 5.18 -24.27 7.56
CA LEU A 96 6.38 -23.85 6.86
C LEU A 96 6.26 -24.11 5.35
N ASP A 97 5.81 -25.30 4.95
CA ASP A 97 5.62 -25.68 3.55
C ASP A 97 4.69 -24.70 2.83
N ALA A 98 3.57 -24.34 3.44
CA ALA A 98 2.63 -23.40 2.84
C ALA A 98 3.22 -22.00 2.68
N MET A 99 4.01 -21.53 3.66
CA MET A 99 4.70 -20.24 3.56
C MET A 99 5.78 -20.23 2.47
N PHE A 100 6.45 -21.36 2.23
CA PHE A 100 7.45 -21.46 1.17
C PHE A 100 6.83 -21.64 -0.23
N HIS A 101 5.74 -22.40 -0.33
CA HIS A 101 5.00 -22.56 -1.58
C HIS A 101 4.28 -21.28 -2.03
N ALA A 102 3.73 -20.50 -1.09
CA ALA A 102 3.11 -19.20 -1.40
C ALA A 102 4.09 -18.20 -2.03
N ASN A 103 5.40 -18.38 -1.79
CA ASN A 103 6.47 -17.54 -2.34
C ASN A 103 7.13 -18.14 -3.60
N GLY A 104 6.49 -19.13 -4.24
CA GLY A 104 7.00 -19.75 -5.47
C GLY A 104 8.13 -20.76 -5.27
N GLY A 105 8.42 -21.17 -4.02
CA GLY A 105 9.42 -22.19 -3.71
C GLY A 105 8.93 -23.60 -4.07
N ALA A 106 9.78 -24.37 -4.76
CA ALA A 106 9.46 -25.73 -5.20
C ALA A 106 9.52 -26.78 -4.06
N SER A 107 10.11 -26.46 -2.90
CA SER A 107 10.22 -27.37 -1.76
C SER A 107 10.24 -26.63 -0.43
N GLY A 108 9.64 -27.20 0.62
CA GLY A 108 9.67 -26.68 1.99
C GLY A 108 11.05 -26.75 2.68
N THR A 109 12.12 -27.03 1.92
CA THR A 109 13.49 -27.01 2.40
C THR A 109 14.13 -25.66 2.13
N PRO A 110 14.69 -24.98 3.13
CA PRO A 110 15.36 -23.71 2.92
C PRO A 110 16.65 -23.89 2.09
N GLU A 111 16.67 -23.31 0.90
CA GLU A 111 17.79 -23.39 -0.05
C GLU A 111 18.87 -22.32 0.19
N THR A 112 18.58 -21.29 0.98
CA THR A 112 19.48 -20.15 1.23
C THR A 112 19.57 -19.85 2.74
N PRO A 113 20.63 -19.16 3.19
CA PRO A 113 20.72 -18.70 4.58
C PRO A 113 19.51 -17.84 4.99
N GLU A 114 18.99 -17.02 4.08
CA GLU A 114 17.83 -16.17 4.32
C GLU A 114 16.56 -17.02 4.51
N THR A 115 16.30 -17.98 3.63
CA THR A 115 15.13 -18.86 3.75
C THR A 115 15.23 -19.76 4.98
N ALA A 116 16.44 -20.14 5.41
CA ALA A 116 16.67 -20.86 6.68
C ALA A 116 16.37 -20.00 7.91
N LEU A 117 16.76 -18.72 7.86
CA LEU A 117 16.44 -17.75 8.91
C LEU A 117 14.92 -17.51 8.98
N GLN A 118 14.26 -17.33 7.83
CA GLN A 118 12.80 -17.23 7.75
C GLN A 118 12.11 -18.48 8.31
N ALA A 119 12.59 -19.69 7.98
CA ALA A 119 12.04 -20.94 8.50
C ALA A 119 12.13 -21.00 10.04
N THR A 120 13.29 -20.60 10.57
CA THR A 120 13.56 -20.58 12.02
C THR A 120 12.63 -19.61 12.73
N ALA A 121 12.55 -18.38 12.23
CA ALA A 121 11.70 -17.32 12.76
C ALA A 121 10.21 -17.70 12.74
N ARG A 122 9.71 -18.15 11.58
CA ARG A 122 8.33 -18.65 11.42
C ARG A 122 8.05 -19.83 12.33
N GLY A 123 9.00 -20.76 12.43
CA GLY A 123 8.88 -21.92 13.29
C GLY A 123 8.71 -21.57 14.77
N ALA A 124 9.51 -20.61 15.26
CA ALA A 124 9.39 -20.11 16.62
C ALA A 124 8.06 -19.38 16.85
N LEU A 125 7.59 -18.62 15.86
CA LEU A 125 6.29 -17.95 15.90
C LEU A 125 5.13 -18.96 16.00
N TRP A 126 5.17 -20.04 15.22
CA TRP A 126 4.17 -21.11 15.27
C TRP A 126 4.13 -21.79 16.64
N GLU A 127 5.29 -22.19 17.17
CA GLU A 127 5.39 -22.85 18.48
C GLU A 127 4.86 -21.96 19.61
N ALA A 128 5.14 -20.67 19.53
CA ALA A 128 4.72 -19.67 20.49
C ALA A 128 3.21 -19.40 20.46
N LEU A 129 2.62 -19.32 19.27
CA LEU A 129 1.23 -18.86 19.09
C LEU A 129 0.21 -19.99 19.00
N GLN A 130 0.57 -21.17 18.51
CA GLN A 130 -0.35 -22.30 18.34
C GLN A 130 -1.10 -22.70 19.63
N PRO A 131 -0.49 -22.65 20.83
CA PRO A 131 -1.21 -23.00 22.07
C PRO A 131 -2.31 -21.99 22.45
N LEU A 132 -2.21 -20.76 21.96
CA LEU A 132 -3.08 -19.66 22.34
C LEU A 132 -4.45 -19.81 21.70
N ALA A 133 -5.50 -19.50 22.48
CA ALA A 133 -6.85 -19.41 21.95
C ALA A 133 -7.02 -18.06 21.24
N PHE A 134 -7.64 -18.09 20.07
CA PHE A 134 -7.93 -16.88 19.30
C PHE A 134 -9.42 -16.75 19.13
N SER A 135 -9.96 -15.68 19.72
CA SER A 135 -11.37 -15.35 19.64
C SER A 135 -11.57 -14.32 18.54
N VAL A 136 -12.62 -14.50 17.76
CA VAL A 136 -13.02 -13.60 16.69
C VAL A 136 -14.34 -12.96 17.07
N VAL A 137 -14.42 -11.65 16.84
CA VAL A 137 -15.67 -10.90 16.88
C VAL A 137 -15.99 -10.51 15.45
N ALA A 138 -17.14 -10.96 14.95
CA ALA A 138 -17.65 -10.54 13.64
C ALA A 138 -18.62 -9.37 13.85
N ALA A 139 -18.64 -8.43 12.91
CA ALA A 139 -19.70 -7.42 12.90
C ALA A 139 -21.05 -8.10 12.68
N GLU A 140 -22.03 -7.84 13.56
CA GLU A 140 -23.37 -8.44 13.48
C GLU A 140 -24.12 -8.00 12.21
N ASP A 141 -23.90 -6.75 11.79
CA ASP A 141 -24.47 -6.18 10.57
C ASP A 141 -23.37 -5.94 9.53
N HIS A 142 -23.40 -6.71 8.44
CA HIS A 142 -22.52 -6.50 7.29
C HIS A 142 -22.72 -5.11 6.64
N ARG A 143 -23.82 -4.41 6.94
CA ARG A 143 -24.08 -3.05 6.46
C ARG A 143 -23.43 -1.98 7.33
N SER A 144 -23.02 -2.31 8.56
CA SER A 144 -22.36 -1.36 9.46
C SER A 144 -20.85 -1.27 9.25
N ALA A 145 -20.25 -2.20 8.49
CA ALA A 145 -18.83 -2.21 8.16
C ALA A 145 -18.63 -2.10 6.64
N ALA A 146 -17.84 -1.13 6.20
CA ALA A 146 -17.42 -1.00 4.81
C ALA A 146 -15.95 -1.43 4.71
N PHE A 147 -15.70 -2.57 4.07
CA PHE A 147 -14.35 -3.00 3.70
C PHE A 147 -14.07 -2.51 2.29
N ALA A 148 -13.03 -1.70 2.13
CA ALA A 148 -12.52 -1.29 0.83
C ALA A 148 -11.09 -1.81 0.71
N HIS A 149 -10.81 -2.48 -0.41
CA HIS A 149 -9.43 -2.74 -0.81
C HIS A 149 -8.89 -1.47 -1.48
N LEU A 150 -7.67 -1.06 -1.12
CA LEU A 150 -7.00 0.13 -1.68
C LEU A 150 -5.89 -0.32 -2.63
N GLY A 151 -6.28 -1.09 -3.64
CA GLY A 151 -5.38 -1.70 -4.61
C GLY A 151 -4.98 -0.77 -5.74
N THR A 152 -5.77 0.26 -6.01
CA THR A 152 -5.55 1.28 -7.04
C THR A 152 -5.55 2.69 -6.45
N THR A 153 -4.96 3.63 -7.19
CA THR A 153 -4.98 5.06 -6.85
C THR A 153 -6.42 5.59 -6.75
N ALA A 154 -7.29 5.21 -7.70
CA ALA A 154 -8.71 5.56 -7.66
C ALA A 154 -9.40 5.05 -6.38
N GLU A 155 -9.14 3.80 -5.96
CA GLU A 155 -9.68 3.25 -4.71
C GLU A 155 -9.19 4.00 -3.47
N GLN A 156 -7.89 4.33 -3.42
CA GLN A 156 -7.31 5.14 -2.34
C GLN A 156 -7.93 6.54 -2.28
N MET A 157 -8.02 7.24 -3.42
CA MET A 157 -8.62 8.57 -3.49
C MET A 157 -10.10 8.54 -3.10
N ALA A 158 -10.86 7.59 -3.62
CA ALA A 158 -12.27 7.42 -3.28
C ALA A 158 -12.45 7.16 -1.78
N MET A 159 -11.57 6.39 -1.14
CA MET A 159 -11.58 6.19 0.31
C MET A 159 -11.29 7.50 1.06
N LEU A 160 -10.20 8.19 0.72
CA LEU A 160 -9.76 9.40 1.42
C LEU A 160 -10.78 10.53 1.32
N GLN A 161 -11.45 10.64 0.18
CA GLN A 161 -12.52 11.61 -0.06
C GLN A 161 -13.87 11.19 0.55
N ARG A 162 -14.02 9.91 0.94
CA ARG A 162 -15.28 9.41 1.49
C ARG A 162 -15.58 10.07 2.82
N ARG A 163 -16.68 10.80 2.86
CA ARG A 163 -17.16 11.43 4.09
C ARG A 163 -18.07 10.47 4.84
N PHE A 164 -17.81 10.32 6.14
CA PHE A 164 -18.69 9.67 7.10
C PHE A 164 -19.10 10.69 8.16
N PRO A 165 -20.04 11.61 7.88
CA PRO A 165 -20.29 12.77 8.73
C PRO A 165 -20.53 12.38 10.19
N ALA A 166 -21.38 11.39 10.45
CA ALA A 166 -21.65 10.94 11.83
C ALA A 166 -20.38 10.45 12.58
N PHE A 167 -19.46 9.77 11.90
CA PHE A 167 -18.20 9.28 12.50
C PHE A 167 -17.18 10.42 12.62
N ALA A 168 -17.01 11.21 11.56
CA ALA A 168 -16.10 12.34 11.53
C ALA A 168 -16.48 13.41 12.56
N ASP A 169 -17.76 13.75 12.66
CA ASP A 169 -18.28 14.71 13.63
C ASP A 169 -18.12 14.18 15.07
N HIS A 170 -18.37 12.89 15.30
CA HIS A 170 -18.22 12.27 16.62
C HIS A 170 -16.78 12.29 17.12
N PHE A 171 -15.81 12.03 16.25
CA PHE A 171 -14.38 12.01 16.59
C PHE A 171 -13.64 13.32 16.26
N HIS A 172 -14.36 14.37 15.83
CA HIS A 172 -13.79 15.64 15.37
C HIS A 172 -12.67 15.45 14.34
N LEU A 173 -12.88 14.54 13.39
CA LEU A 173 -11.92 14.27 12.32
C LEU A 173 -11.98 15.39 11.29
N HIS A 174 -10.81 15.84 10.86
CA HIS A 174 -10.66 16.87 9.85
C HIS A 174 -10.09 16.26 8.56
N PRO A 175 -10.48 16.77 7.37
CA PRO A 175 -9.87 16.35 6.10
C PRO A 175 -8.41 16.79 5.96
N ARG A 176 -7.93 17.61 6.90
CA ARG A 176 -6.59 18.19 6.94
C ARG A 176 -5.93 17.83 8.26
N VAL A 177 -4.99 16.91 8.24
CA VAL A 177 -4.37 16.32 9.44
C VAL A 177 -2.85 16.46 9.36
N LEU A 178 -2.24 16.97 10.42
CA LEU A 178 -0.78 17.18 10.51
C LEU A 178 -0.22 17.96 9.32
N CYS A 179 -0.96 18.94 8.83
CA CYS A 179 -0.55 19.76 7.70
C CYS A 179 -0.26 21.21 8.14
N TRP A 180 0.66 21.85 7.44
CA TRP A 180 0.84 23.30 7.52
C TRP A 180 0.76 23.88 6.12
N VAL A 181 -0.12 24.87 5.98
CA VAL A 181 -0.40 25.54 4.72
C VAL A 181 -0.16 27.02 4.94
N SER A 182 0.70 27.58 4.11
CA SER A 182 1.10 28.98 4.12
C SER A 182 -0.06 29.95 3.91
N ARG A 183 0.09 31.19 4.41
CA ARG A 183 -0.96 32.20 4.30
C ARG A 183 -1.10 32.67 2.85
N GLY A 184 -2.32 32.65 2.33
CA GLY A 184 -2.61 33.09 0.96
C GLY A 184 -2.82 31.94 -0.02
N LEU A 185 -2.65 30.69 0.41
CA LEU A 185 -2.95 29.51 -0.40
C LEU A 185 -4.45 29.27 -0.53
N GLU A 186 -4.91 28.99 -1.75
CA GLU A 186 -6.30 28.63 -2.00
C GLU A 186 -6.44 27.10 -1.91
N VAL A 187 -7.03 26.60 -0.82
CA VAL A 187 -7.31 25.17 -0.64
C VAL A 187 -8.81 24.95 -0.57
N ALA A 188 -9.35 24.20 -1.52
CA ALA A 188 -10.75 23.79 -1.53
C ALA A 188 -11.14 23.08 -0.22
N GLU A 189 -12.36 23.30 0.25
CA GLU A 189 -12.84 22.80 1.55
C GLU A 189 -12.81 21.26 1.63
N ASP A 190 -13.01 20.59 0.51
CA ASP A 190 -13.05 19.14 0.36
C ASP A 190 -11.75 18.51 -0.10
N ALA A 191 -10.68 19.29 -0.29
CA ALA A 191 -9.35 18.75 -0.49
C ALA A 191 -8.86 18.03 0.78
N VAL A 192 -8.25 16.86 0.59
CA VAL A 192 -7.70 16.03 1.66
C VAL A 192 -6.20 16.27 1.76
N MET A 193 -5.72 16.58 2.96
CA MET A 193 -4.30 16.82 3.21
C MET A 193 -3.83 16.05 4.45
N MET A 194 -2.79 15.24 4.32
CA MET A 194 -2.25 14.43 5.41
C MET A 194 -0.74 14.54 5.48
N ASN A 195 -0.19 14.97 6.62
CA ASN A 195 1.26 15.07 6.81
C ASN A 195 1.93 15.86 5.67
N ALA A 196 1.36 17.02 5.33
CA ALA A 196 1.74 17.83 4.19
C ALA A 196 2.18 19.23 4.62
N LEU A 197 3.34 19.66 4.13
CA LEU A 197 3.88 21.00 4.35
C LEU A 197 3.82 21.75 3.01
N VAL A 198 3.10 22.87 2.95
CA VAL A 198 3.06 23.72 1.76
C VAL A 198 3.62 25.09 2.12
N THR A 199 4.86 25.36 1.71
CA THR A 199 5.66 26.45 2.26
C THR A 199 5.61 27.74 1.50
N ASP A 200 5.71 28.84 2.26
CA ASP A 200 6.01 30.17 1.76
C ASP A 200 7.34 30.10 1.01
N GLY A 201 7.30 30.41 -0.28
CA GLY A 201 8.53 30.65 -1.03
C GLY A 201 9.11 31.99 -0.61
N VAL A 202 10.40 32.19 -0.87
CA VAL A 202 11.14 33.40 -0.48
C VAL A 202 10.65 34.67 -1.22
N ALA A 203 9.73 34.55 -2.17
CA ALA A 203 9.27 35.64 -3.03
C ALA A 203 7.78 35.96 -2.85
N HIS A 204 7.48 37.22 -2.53
CA HIS A 204 6.14 37.81 -2.41
C HIS A 204 5.36 37.94 -3.74
N THR A 205 5.51 37.01 -4.67
CA THR A 205 4.80 37.05 -5.95
C THR A 205 3.38 36.51 -5.80
N HIS A 206 2.42 37.23 -6.34
CA HIS A 206 0.97 37.06 -6.17
C HIS A 206 0.35 35.75 -6.71
N ASP A 207 1.17 34.79 -7.16
CA ASP A 207 0.68 33.51 -7.67
C ASP A 207 0.58 32.53 -6.51
N ALA A 208 -0.57 32.55 -5.84
CA ALA A 208 -0.89 31.63 -4.76
C ALA A 208 -0.99 30.20 -5.28
N ALA A 209 -0.48 29.23 -4.53
CA ALA A 209 -0.78 27.84 -4.76
C ALA A 209 -2.28 27.58 -4.67
N ILE A 210 -2.76 26.69 -5.54
CA ILE A 210 -4.17 26.33 -5.67
C ILE A 210 -4.26 24.81 -5.54
N ILE A 211 -4.99 24.36 -4.53
CA ILE A 211 -5.35 22.96 -4.33
C ILE A 211 -6.86 22.87 -4.50
N CYS A 212 -7.27 22.28 -5.63
CA CYS A 212 -8.66 22.23 -6.07
C CYS A 212 -9.48 21.16 -5.33
N SER A 213 -10.78 21.13 -5.61
CA SER A 213 -11.76 20.24 -4.98
C SER A 213 -11.46 18.77 -5.24
N GLY A 214 -11.56 17.94 -4.20
CA GLY A 214 -11.22 16.51 -4.27
C GLY A 214 -9.72 16.22 -4.48
N ALA A 215 -8.82 17.21 -4.48
CA ALA A 215 -7.39 16.91 -4.51
C ALA A 215 -6.96 16.16 -3.23
N VAL A 216 -5.98 15.27 -3.36
CA VAL A 216 -5.36 14.54 -2.25
C VAL A 216 -3.87 14.87 -2.18
N VAL A 217 -3.39 15.36 -1.03
CA VAL A 217 -1.96 15.65 -0.81
C VAL A 217 -1.49 14.94 0.45
N GLU A 218 -0.57 13.98 0.32
CA GLU A 218 -0.07 13.19 1.45
C GLU A 218 1.45 13.10 1.54
N HIS A 219 2.01 13.22 2.75
CA HIS A 219 3.44 13.05 3.01
C HIS A 219 4.39 13.94 2.18
N CYS A 220 3.91 15.12 1.79
CA CYS A 220 4.62 16.04 0.90
C CYS A 220 5.25 17.24 1.61
N VAL A 221 6.29 17.80 1.00
CA VAL A 221 6.79 19.16 1.20
C VAL A 221 6.74 19.87 -0.16
N LEU A 222 5.79 20.77 -0.32
CA LEU A 222 5.50 21.49 -1.57
C LEU A 222 5.84 22.98 -1.44
N PRO A 223 6.30 23.64 -2.52
CA PRO A 223 6.51 25.08 -2.54
C PRO A 223 5.18 25.86 -2.63
N GLN A 224 5.25 27.19 -2.63
CA GLN A 224 4.07 28.08 -2.66
C GLN A 224 3.41 28.20 -4.04
N ASP A 225 4.08 27.75 -5.10
CA ASP A 225 3.71 27.91 -6.49
C ASP A 225 3.36 26.55 -7.09
N VAL A 226 2.36 25.91 -6.47
CA VAL A 226 1.82 24.63 -6.92
C VAL A 226 0.37 24.75 -7.36
N PHE A 227 0.00 24.01 -8.40
CA PHE A 227 -1.38 23.81 -8.81
C PHE A 227 -1.69 22.32 -8.80
N ILE A 228 -2.56 21.91 -7.87
CA ILE A 228 -3.06 20.56 -7.78
C ILE A 228 -4.53 20.59 -8.21
N ALA A 229 -4.81 20.06 -9.39
CA ALA A 229 -6.13 20.08 -9.99
C ALA A 229 -7.14 19.22 -9.20
N SER A 230 -8.40 19.32 -9.59
CA SER A 230 -9.46 18.50 -9.00
C SER A 230 -9.16 17.01 -9.22
N GLY A 231 -9.53 16.17 -8.26
CA GLY A 231 -9.32 14.72 -8.36
C GLY A 231 -7.88 14.28 -8.61
N ALA A 232 -6.89 15.14 -8.40
CA ALA A 232 -5.47 14.82 -8.52
C ALA A 232 -4.90 14.35 -7.17
N MET A 233 -3.83 13.56 -7.24
CA MET A 233 -3.13 13.07 -6.05
C MET A 233 -1.64 13.43 -6.09
N VAL A 234 -1.11 13.88 -4.96
CA VAL A 234 0.33 14.12 -4.77
C VAL A 234 0.80 13.43 -3.50
N SER A 235 1.73 12.50 -3.63
CA SER A 235 2.21 11.69 -2.50
C SER A 235 3.74 11.68 -2.40
N GLY A 236 4.26 11.89 -1.19
CA GLY A 236 5.67 11.66 -0.86
C GLY A 236 6.66 12.66 -1.48
N VAL A 237 6.19 13.66 -2.22
CA VAL A 237 7.02 14.65 -2.91
C VAL A 237 7.73 15.53 -1.89
N ARG A 238 9.06 15.46 -1.82
CA ARG A 238 9.88 16.24 -0.85
C ARG A 238 11.03 16.98 -1.50
N SER A 239 11.38 16.60 -2.73
CA SER A 239 12.60 17.03 -3.40
C SER A 239 12.36 18.01 -4.53
N LEU A 240 11.30 18.83 -4.48
CA LEU A 240 11.06 19.87 -5.50
C LEU A 240 12.14 20.96 -5.43
N GLN A 241 13.36 20.62 -5.86
CA GLN A 241 14.19 21.50 -6.63
C GLN A 241 13.55 21.52 -8.02
N VAL A 242 13.01 22.67 -8.40
CA VAL A 242 12.27 22.90 -9.64
C VAL A 242 12.98 22.20 -10.82
N PRO A 243 12.42 21.11 -11.37
CA PRO A 243 12.93 20.57 -12.63
C PRO A 243 12.68 21.61 -13.73
N ASP A 244 13.52 21.59 -14.77
CA ASP A 244 13.33 22.40 -15.98
C ASP A 244 11.84 22.49 -16.38
N PRO A 245 11.19 23.66 -16.26
CA PRO A 245 9.77 23.84 -16.54
C PRO A 245 9.36 23.37 -17.93
N GLU A 246 10.28 23.42 -18.91
CA GLU A 246 10.03 22.96 -20.28
C GLU A 246 9.96 21.43 -20.37
N ALA A 247 10.75 20.69 -19.58
CA ALA A 247 10.66 19.24 -19.49
C ALA A 247 9.34 18.80 -18.84
N TRP A 248 8.89 19.53 -17.80
CA TRP A 248 7.62 19.26 -17.13
C TRP A 248 6.41 19.50 -18.03
N ALA A 249 6.37 20.64 -18.72
CA ALA A 249 5.29 20.95 -19.67
C ALA A 249 5.19 19.92 -20.82
N ARG A 250 6.32 19.35 -21.26
CA ARG A 250 6.34 18.28 -22.27
C ARG A 250 5.77 16.94 -21.77
N ALA A 251 5.96 16.60 -20.49
CA ALA A 251 5.46 15.34 -19.93
C ALA A 251 3.91 15.29 -19.87
N PHE A 252 3.25 16.45 -19.83
CA PHE A 252 1.79 16.59 -19.80
C PHE A 252 1.22 17.19 -21.09
N SER A 253 1.93 17.05 -22.21
CA SER A 253 1.72 17.79 -23.47
C SER A 253 0.46 17.46 -24.28
N GLU A 254 -0.54 16.81 -23.70
CA GLU A 254 -1.90 17.00 -24.21
C GLU A 254 -2.45 18.28 -23.59
N PRO A 255 -2.51 19.41 -24.33
CA PRO A 255 -3.24 20.57 -23.84
C PRO A 255 -4.67 20.08 -23.61
N PRO A 256 -5.21 20.17 -22.37
CA PRO A 256 -6.62 19.93 -22.16
C PRO A 256 -7.38 20.85 -23.10
N ALA A 257 -8.56 20.41 -23.53
CA ALA A 257 -9.41 21.16 -24.45
C ALA A 257 -9.84 22.56 -23.94
N SER A 258 -9.46 22.92 -22.71
CA SER A 258 -9.66 24.23 -22.10
C SER A 258 -8.33 24.99 -21.96
N PRO A 259 -8.25 26.27 -22.36
CA PRO A 259 -7.04 27.07 -22.22
C PRO A 259 -6.65 27.17 -20.74
N TRP A 260 -5.45 26.69 -20.40
CA TRP A 260 -4.87 26.94 -19.08
C TRP A 260 -4.81 28.45 -18.84
N PRO A 261 -5.24 28.94 -17.67
CA PRO A 261 -4.96 30.32 -17.27
C PRO A 261 -3.46 30.59 -17.41
N SER A 262 -3.09 31.73 -17.99
CA SER A 262 -1.69 32.18 -18.14
C SER A 262 -0.91 32.19 -16.82
N ARG A 263 -1.61 32.16 -15.68
CA ARG A 263 -1.06 32.05 -14.33
C ARG A 263 -0.35 30.74 -14.03
N LEU A 264 -0.59 29.68 -14.80
CA LEU A 264 -0.05 28.34 -14.51
C LEU A 264 1.36 28.13 -15.11
N ALA A 265 1.82 29.02 -15.99
CA ALA A 265 3.11 28.90 -16.68
C ALA A 265 4.32 29.11 -15.77
N ASN A 266 4.14 29.72 -14.59
CA ASN A 266 5.22 30.08 -13.67
C ASN A 266 5.25 29.21 -12.40
N LEU A 267 4.47 28.13 -12.37
CA LEU A 267 4.36 27.27 -11.20
C LEU A 267 5.45 26.19 -11.19
N SER A 268 6.11 26.00 -10.05
CA SER A 268 7.10 24.94 -9.83
C SER A 268 6.52 23.53 -9.91
N LEU A 269 5.22 23.36 -9.63
CA LEU A 269 4.55 22.08 -9.79
C LEU A 269 3.11 22.27 -10.30
N VAL A 270 2.78 21.52 -11.34
CA VAL A 270 1.43 21.42 -11.87
C VAL A 270 1.07 19.95 -11.97
N VAL A 271 0.02 19.53 -11.26
CA VAL A 271 -0.54 18.18 -11.36
C VAL A 271 -1.96 18.29 -11.93
N PRO A 272 -2.18 17.83 -13.19
CA PRO A 272 -3.48 17.92 -13.86
C PRO A 272 -4.57 17.05 -13.22
N ASP A 273 -5.81 17.29 -13.66
CA ASP A 273 -7.00 16.56 -13.23
C ASP A 273 -6.85 15.05 -13.51
N GLY A 274 -7.25 14.23 -12.54
CA GLY A 274 -7.15 12.78 -12.65
C GLY A 274 -5.73 12.23 -12.80
N LYS A 275 -4.70 12.99 -12.41
CA LYS A 275 -3.30 12.52 -12.38
C LYS A 275 -2.82 12.32 -10.95
N CYS A 276 -1.92 11.37 -10.78
CA CYS A 276 -1.21 11.11 -9.54
C CYS A 276 0.29 11.30 -9.77
N LEU A 277 0.90 12.10 -8.91
CA LEU A 277 2.35 12.25 -8.78
C LEU A 277 2.80 11.64 -7.46
N GLN A 278 3.67 10.65 -7.53
CA GLN A 278 4.27 10.03 -6.35
C GLN A 278 5.79 10.07 -6.42
N GLU A 279 6.44 10.44 -5.33
CA GLU A 279 7.90 10.34 -5.19
C GLU A 279 8.26 9.20 -4.23
N VAL A 280 9.11 8.28 -4.68
CA VAL A 280 9.55 7.11 -3.92
C VAL A 280 11.07 7.12 -3.85
N ALA A 281 11.59 7.04 -2.62
CA ALA A 281 13.01 6.82 -2.40
C ALA A 281 13.33 5.34 -2.60
N VAL A 282 14.16 5.03 -3.59
CA VAL A 282 14.61 3.68 -3.93
C VAL A 282 16.09 3.58 -3.59
N ARG A 283 16.49 2.52 -2.89
CA ARG A 283 17.93 2.28 -2.68
C ARG A 283 18.56 1.94 -4.03
N PRO A 284 19.69 2.54 -4.40
CA PRO A 284 20.42 2.13 -5.60
C PRO A 284 20.68 0.61 -5.55
N PRO A 285 20.71 -0.07 -6.71
CA PRO A 285 21.16 -1.45 -6.77
C PRO A 285 22.50 -1.55 -6.06
N GLN A 286 22.61 -2.41 -5.05
CA GLN A 286 23.91 -2.73 -4.48
C GLN A 286 24.66 -3.53 -5.54
N ASP A 287 25.79 -2.99 -6.02
CA ASP A 287 26.71 -3.78 -6.82
C ASP A 287 27.03 -5.06 -6.04
N GLN A 288 26.86 -6.21 -6.69
CA GLN A 288 27.13 -7.52 -6.08
C GLN A 288 28.62 -7.57 -5.69
N GLY A 289 28.94 -7.17 -4.46
CA GLY A 289 30.31 -7.07 -3.95
C GLY A 289 30.63 -5.79 -3.16
N ALA A 290 29.78 -4.76 -3.22
CA ALA A 290 29.93 -3.60 -2.34
C ALA A 290 29.50 -3.95 -0.90
N PRO A 291 30.20 -3.44 0.14
CA PRO A 291 29.77 -3.61 1.52
C PRO A 291 28.34 -3.08 1.70
N ALA A 292 27.50 -3.78 2.48
CA ALA A 292 26.12 -3.36 2.76
C ALA A 292 26.01 -1.93 3.33
N ASP A 293 27.10 -1.44 3.92
CA ASP A 293 27.21 -0.12 4.56
C ASP A 293 27.73 0.99 3.64
N ALA A 294 27.94 0.72 2.34
CA ALA A 294 28.25 1.76 1.35
C ALA A 294 26.97 2.57 1.07
N GLY A 295 26.54 3.35 2.06
CA GLY A 295 25.31 4.14 2.10
C GLY A 295 25.29 5.26 1.06
N GLY A 296 25.07 4.89 -0.19
CA GLY A 296 24.72 5.84 -1.24
C GLY A 296 23.41 6.56 -0.91
N GLU A 297 23.31 7.82 -1.33
CA GLU A 297 22.04 8.54 -1.26
C GLU A 297 20.96 7.77 -2.03
N PRO A 298 19.74 7.68 -1.50
CA PRO A 298 18.65 6.99 -2.19
C PRO A 298 18.35 7.70 -3.52
N TRP A 299 18.07 6.91 -4.54
CA TRP A 299 17.52 7.42 -5.79
C TRP A 299 16.08 7.87 -5.56
N LEU A 300 15.71 9.00 -6.16
CA LEU A 300 14.34 9.48 -6.12
C LEU A 300 13.66 9.13 -7.44
N VAL A 301 12.66 8.27 -7.36
CA VAL A 301 11.82 7.88 -8.50
C VAL A 301 10.52 8.66 -8.42
N ARG A 302 10.20 9.38 -9.50
CA ARG A 302 8.91 10.08 -9.64
C ARG A 302 8.01 9.28 -10.57
N LEU A 303 6.91 8.83 -10.01
CA LEU A 303 5.85 8.11 -10.70
C LEU A 303 4.78 9.12 -11.09
N VAL A 304 4.50 9.19 -12.38
CA VAL A 304 3.36 9.94 -12.92
C VAL A 304 2.42 8.90 -13.52
N ILE A 305 1.20 8.82 -13.01
CA ILE A 305 0.17 7.89 -13.48
C ILE A 305 -1.17 8.62 -13.55
N ALA A 306 -2.12 8.12 -14.34
CA ALA A 306 -3.52 8.54 -14.20
C ALA A 306 -4.15 7.82 -13.00
N VAL A 307 -5.07 8.51 -12.33
CA VAL A 307 -5.79 7.98 -11.15
C VAL A 307 -6.57 6.70 -11.50
N GLU A 308 -7.14 6.68 -12.71
CA GLU A 308 -7.91 5.55 -13.24
C GLU A 308 -7.05 4.48 -13.93
N ASP A 309 -5.72 4.63 -13.97
CA ASP A 309 -4.86 3.62 -14.59
C ASP A 309 -4.93 2.31 -13.81
N ARG A 310 -5.17 1.22 -14.54
CA ARG A 310 -5.08 -0.13 -14.00
C ARG A 310 -3.71 -0.73 -14.26
N VAL A 311 -2.70 -0.16 -13.59
CA VAL A 311 -1.29 -0.57 -13.77
C VAL A 311 -1.01 -2.02 -13.37
N LYS A 312 -1.91 -2.66 -12.60
CA LYS A 312 -1.85 -4.07 -12.22
C LYS A 312 -2.58 -5.00 -13.19
N ASP A 313 -3.40 -4.46 -14.09
CA ASP A 313 -4.05 -5.28 -15.12
C ASP A 313 -2.97 -5.79 -16.09
N LYS A 314 -3.16 -7.03 -16.55
CA LYS A 314 -2.26 -7.67 -17.51
C LYS A 314 -2.20 -6.85 -18.80
N TYR A 315 -1.01 -6.73 -19.40
CA TYR A 315 -0.77 -6.01 -20.67
C TYR A 315 -1.83 -6.22 -21.77
N PRO A 316 -2.30 -7.45 -22.07
CA PRO A 316 -3.30 -7.63 -23.13
C PRO A 316 -4.70 -7.10 -22.75
N SER A 317 -4.91 -6.71 -21.49
CA SER A 317 -6.18 -6.13 -21.06
C SER A 317 -6.40 -4.76 -21.72
N PRO A 318 -7.54 -4.53 -22.39
CA PRO A 318 -7.86 -3.23 -22.98
C PRO A 318 -7.94 -2.09 -21.95
N SER A 319 -8.13 -2.41 -20.67
CA SER A 319 -8.15 -1.44 -19.57
C SER A 319 -6.78 -1.18 -18.93
N ALA A 320 -5.75 -1.94 -19.32
CA ALA A 320 -4.39 -1.74 -18.82
C ALA A 320 -3.73 -0.59 -19.57
N GLY A 321 -3.14 0.33 -18.81
CA GLY A 321 -2.50 1.51 -19.37
C GLY A 321 -1.64 2.24 -18.36
N LEU A 322 -0.91 3.22 -18.88
CA LEU A 322 -0.05 4.12 -18.14
C LEU A 322 -0.30 5.56 -18.64
N CYS A 323 -0.54 6.47 -17.71
CA CYS A 323 -0.90 7.85 -17.95
C CYS A 323 -2.18 8.05 -18.80
N GLY A 324 -3.12 7.11 -18.78
CA GLY A 324 -4.31 7.14 -19.64
C GLY A 324 -4.05 6.69 -21.08
N VAL A 325 -2.85 6.18 -21.38
CA VAL A 325 -2.47 5.61 -22.67
C VAL A 325 -2.42 4.09 -22.54
N SER A 326 -2.98 3.36 -23.50
CA SER A 326 -2.88 1.89 -23.48
C SER A 326 -1.44 1.46 -23.63
N TRP A 327 -1.07 0.32 -23.03
CA TRP A 327 0.27 -0.23 -23.18
C TRP A 327 0.68 -0.44 -24.64
N THR A 328 -0.25 -0.86 -25.51
CA THR A 328 0.01 -1.01 -26.95
C THR A 328 0.43 0.32 -27.58
N ALA A 329 -0.27 1.42 -27.27
CA ALA A 329 0.09 2.74 -27.79
C ALA A 329 1.43 3.22 -27.21
N LEU A 330 1.68 2.96 -25.92
CA LEU A 330 2.97 3.28 -25.29
C LEU A 330 4.13 2.56 -25.97
N PHE A 331 4.02 1.24 -26.21
CA PHE A 331 5.05 0.45 -26.89
C PHE A 331 5.29 0.93 -28.32
N GLN A 332 4.23 1.26 -29.05
CA GLN A 332 4.37 1.82 -30.39
C GLN A 332 5.09 3.17 -30.41
N GLN A 333 4.85 4.03 -29.42
CA GLN A 333 5.46 5.36 -29.35
C GLN A 333 6.90 5.35 -28.84
N THR A 334 7.20 4.49 -27.88
CA THR A 334 8.50 4.47 -27.18
C THR A 334 9.49 3.48 -27.78
N GLY A 335 9.00 2.47 -28.51
CA GLY A 335 9.80 1.33 -28.96
C GLY A 335 10.15 0.33 -27.87
N LEU A 336 9.64 0.52 -26.64
CA LEU A 336 9.76 -0.44 -25.56
C LEU A 336 8.95 -1.71 -25.88
N THR A 337 9.39 -2.83 -25.31
CA THR A 337 8.68 -4.10 -25.36
C THR A 337 8.13 -4.47 -23.98
N PRO A 338 7.17 -5.41 -23.88
CA PRO A 338 6.75 -5.95 -22.59
C PRO A 338 7.92 -6.45 -21.73
N GLU A 339 8.94 -7.05 -22.35
CA GLU A 339 10.12 -7.60 -21.66
C GLU A 339 11.03 -6.51 -21.05
N ASP A 340 10.95 -5.28 -21.55
CA ASP A 340 11.64 -4.13 -20.94
C ASP A 340 10.99 -3.68 -19.62
N ILE A 341 9.71 -4.03 -19.42
CA ILE A 341 8.92 -3.65 -18.24
C ILE A 341 8.76 -4.83 -17.28
N TRP A 342 8.45 -6.01 -17.79
CA TRP A 342 8.26 -7.24 -17.04
C TRP A 342 9.40 -8.21 -17.35
N ALA A 343 10.07 -8.72 -16.31
CA ALA A 343 11.13 -9.69 -16.50
C ALA A 343 10.59 -10.92 -17.26
N SER A 344 11.41 -11.50 -18.13
CA SER A 344 11.05 -12.53 -19.12
C SER A 344 10.41 -13.81 -18.56
N GLY A 345 10.47 -14.04 -17.24
CA GLY A 345 9.75 -15.13 -16.56
C GLY A 345 8.32 -14.78 -16.15
N GLU A 346 8.02 -13.52 -15.85
CA GLU A 346 6.67 -13.07 -15.50
C GLU A 346 5.82 -12.81 -16.75
N ALA A 347 6.46 -12.38 -17.85
CA ALA A 347 5.78 -12.12 -19.12
C ALA A 347 5.11 -13.35 -19.76
N GLN A 348 5.50 -14.58 -19.38
CA GLN A 348 4.93 -15.82 -19.93
C GLN A 348 3.73 -16.35 -19.15
N ASP A 349 3.60 -16.00 -17.86
CA ASP A 349 2.45 -16.34 -17.01
C ASP A 349 1.40 -15.19 -16.96
N LEU A 350 1.70 -14.05 -17.57
CA LEU A 350 0.83 -12.88 -17.77
C LEU A 350 0.01 -13.00 -19.06
#